data_AF-Q0F3P7-F1
#
_entry.id   AF-Q0F3P7-F1
#
_cell.length_a   1.000
_cell.length_b   1.000
_cell.length_c   1.000
_cell.angle_alpha   90.00
_cell.angle_beta   90.00
_cell.angle_gamma   90.00
#
_symmetry.space_group_name_H-M   'P 1'
#
loop_
_entity.id
_entity.type
_entity.pdbx_description
1 polymer ?
#
loop_
_entity_poly.entity_id
_entity_poly.type
_entity_poly.pdbx_seq_one_letter_code
_entity_poly.pdbx_strand_id
1 'polypeptide(L)'
;MSIKMRMLNWLHCPSMTMLVFAAILLGVMPVFPEPHLLQKVRMLFDGTLVKPVDIFDLFWHGWPILWIVLRLLTPGAETSCRIPNEHGH
;
A
#
# COMPACT_ATOMS: atom_id res chain seq x y z
N MET A 1 12.97 -21.44 -12.39
CA MET A 1 12.65 -20.02 -12.13
C MET A 1 11.58 -19.97 -11.06
N SER A 2 11.99 -19.54 -9.86
CA SER A 2 11.39 -19.89 -8.56
C SER A 2 9.95 -19.38 -8.38
N ILE A 3 9.08 -20.20 -7.80
CA ILE A 3 7.67 -19.92 -7.44
C ILE A 3 7.48 -18.54 -6.76
N LYS A 4 8.50 -18.04 -6.03
CA LYS A 4 8.51 -16.70 -5.43
C LYS A 4 8.27 -15.57 -6.43
N MET A 5 8.79 -15.68 -7.65
CA MET A 5 8.70 -14.62 -8.65
C MET A 5 7.29 -14.51 -9.25
N ARG A 6 6.57 -15.63 -9.36
CA ARG A 6 5.17 -15.66 -9.83
C ARG A 6 4.21 -14.97 -8.85
N MET A 7 4.41 -15.16 -7.54
CA MET A 7 3.53 -14.57 -6.52
C MET A 7 3.68 -13.05 -6.41
N LEU A 8 4.89 -12.51 -6.64
CA LEU A 8 5.17 -11.07 -6.50
C LEU A 8 4.75 -10.23 -7.71
N ASN A 9 4.48 -10.85 -8.88
CA ASN A 9 4.03 -10.14 -10.07
C ASN A 9 2.69 -9.43 -9.86
N TRP A 10 1.84 -9.92 -8.96
CA TRP A 10 0.53 -9.31 -8.67
C TRP A 10 0.65 -7.88 -8.12
N LEU A 11 1.76 -7.56 -7.44
CA LEU A 11 2.03 -6.21 -6.90
C LEU A 11 2.12 -5.15 -7.99
N HIS A 12 2.41 -5.57 -9.23
CA HIS A 12 2.57 -4.72 -10.40
C HIS A 12 1.28 -4.57 -11.23
N CYS A 13 0.19 -5.28 -10.89
CA CYS A 13 -1.11 -5.20 -11.58
C CYS A 13 -1.79 -3.83 -11.49
N PRO A 14 -1.97 -3.21 -10.30
CA PRO A 14 -2.58 -1.89 -10.23
C PRO A 14 -1.68 -0.86 -10.93
N SER A 15 -2.27 0.14 -11.58
CA SER A 15 -1.47 1.20 -12.21
C SER A 15 -0.76 2.04 -11.15
N MET A 16 0.47 2.49 -11.43
CA MET A 16 1.20 3.37 -10.50
C MET A 16 0.41 4.66 -10.25
N THR A 17 -0.22 5.20 -11.28
CA THR A 17 -1.09 6.37 -11.19
C THR A 17 -2.21 6.16 -10.17
N MET A 18 -2.91 5.03 -10.20
CA MET A 18 -3.96 4.71 -9.24
C MET A 18 -3.42 4.64 -7.80
N LEU A 19 -2.28 3.98 -7.59
CA LEU A 19 -1.67 3.88 -6.26
C LEU A 19 -1.25 5.25 -5.72
N VAL A 20 -0.67 6.11 -6.57
CA VAL A 20 -0.26 7.47 -6.18
C VAL A 20 -1.48 8.33 -5.84
N PHE A 21 -2.55 8.27 -6.64
CA PHE A 21 -3.80 8.97 -6.33
C PHE A 21 -4.40 8.48 -5.00
N ALA A 22 -4.44 7.16 -4.77
CA ALA A 22 -4.91 6.59 -3.51
C ALA A 22 -4.04 7.04 -2.32
N ALA A 23 -2.72 7.07 -2.47
CA ALA A 23 -1.80 7.52 -1.44
C ALA A 23 -1.94 9.02 -1.11
N ILE A 24 -2.22 9.86 -2.10
CA ILE A 24 -2.47 11.29 -1.87
C ILE A 24 -3.82 11.48 -1.17
N LEU A 25 -4.88 10.85 -1.67
CA LEU A 25 -6.24 11.00 -1.13
C LEU A 25 -6.33 10.48 0.31
N LEU A 26 -5.77 9.30 0.57
CA LEU A 26 -5.83 8.67 1.89
C LEU A 26 -4.70 9.14 2.80
N GLY A 27 -3.51 9.46 2.31
CA GLY A 27 -2.37 9.82 3.18
C GLY A 27 -2.38 11.28 3.64
N VAL A 28 -3.00 12.19 2.89
CA VAL A 28 -2.89 13.65 3.10
C VAL A 28 -4.11 14.25 3.82
N MET A 29 -5.26 13.57 3.81
CA MET A 29 -6.41 14.03 4.59
C MET A 29 -6.30 13.62 6.07
N PRO A 30 -6.69 14.47 7.03
CA PRO A 30 -6.67 15.93 7.08
C PRO A 30 -5.28 16.48 7.45
N VAL A 31 -4.93 17.66 6.92
CA VAL A 31 -3.59 18.26 7.00
C VAL A 31 -3.35 19.19 8.21
N PHE A 32 -4.29 19.25 9.16
CA PHE A 32 -4.22 20.22 10.27
C PHE A 32 -4.69 19.63 11.61
N PRO A 33 -3.95 19.83 12.73
CA PRO A 33 -2.64 20.49 12.86
C PRO A 33 -1.44 19.60 12.46
N GLU A 34 -1.62 18.28 12.37
CA GLU A 34 -0.67 17.32 11.78
C GLU A 34 -1.43 16.27 10.96
N PRO A 35 -0.83 15.73 9.88
CA PRO A 35 -1.42 14.62 9.13
C PRO A 35 -1.80 13.45 10.05
N HIS A 36 -3.01 12.92 9.90
CA HIS A 36 -3.52 11.86 10.77
C HIS A 36 -2.58 10.66 10.84
N LEU A 37 -2.04 10.28 9.69
CA LEU A 37 -1.06 9.20 9.57
C LEU A 37 0.20 9.45 10.41
N LEU A 38 0.76 10.67 10.40
CA LEU A 38 1.96 11.00 11.18
C LEU A 38 1.67 10.98 12.69
N GLN A 39 0.49 11.47 13.09
CA GLN A 39 0.05 11.39 14.48
C GLN A 39 -0.03 9.92 14.94
N LYS A 40 -0.64 9.04 14.15
CA LYS A 40 -0.73 7.60 14.50
C LYS A 40 0.63 6.91 14.52
N VAL A 41 1.51 7.24 13.57
CA VAL A 41 2.88 6.70 13.56
C VAL A 41 3.64 7.12 14.82
N ARG A 42 3.50 8.35 15.28
CA ARG A 42 4.10 8.78 16.57
C ARG A 42 3.48 8.04 17.75
N MET A 43 2.15 7.94 17.82
CA MET A 43 1.47 7.16 18.85
C MET A 43 1.93 5.69 18.86
N LEU A 44 2.25 5.11 17.70
CA LEU A 44 2.80 3.76 17.60
C LEU A 44 4.20 3.67 18.24
N PHE A 45 5.09 4.62 17.95
CA PHE A 45 6.43 4.66 18.53
C PHE A 45 6.42 4.97 20.04
N ASP A 46 5.48 5.82 20.48
CA ASP A 46 5.30 6.18 21.89
C ASP A 46 4.55 5.09 22.69
N GLY A 47 4.06 4.03 22.04
CA GLY A 47 3.29 2.96 22.68
C GLY A 47 1.89 3.39 23.16
N THR A 48 1.40 4.54 22.69
CA THR A 48 0.09 5.11 23.06
C THR A 48 -1.03 4.77 22.05
N LEU A 49 -0.72 4.02 20.99
CA LEU A 49 -1.67 3.54 19.98
C LEU A 49 -2.49 2.33 20.49
N VAL A 50 -3.28 2.54 21.55
CA VAL A 50 -4.00 1.46 22.24
C VAL A 50 -5.44 1.30 21.74
N LYS A 51 -6.02 2.36 21.16
CA LYS A 51 -7.41 2.33 20.73
C LYS A 51 -7.52 1.58 19.39
N PRO A 52 -8.46 0.62 19.25
CA PRO A 52 -8.64 -0.11 18.00
C PRO A 52 -8.89 0.79 16.79
N VAL A 53 -9.61 1.90 16.98
CA VAL A 53 -9.86 2.89 15.93
C VAL A 53 -8.58 3.54 15.43
N ASP A 54 -7.61 3.81 16.31
CA ASP A 54 -6.34 4.45 15.95
C ASP A 54 -5.43 3.48 15.18
N ILE A 55 -5.50 2.19 15.52
CA ILE A 55 -4.82 1.11 14.79
C ILE A 55 -5.43 0.93 13.40
N PHE A 56 -6.76 0.85 13.32
CA PHE A 56 -7.47 0.76 12.05
C PHE A 56 -7.13 1.95 11.15
N ASP A 57 -7.13 3.16 11.72
CA ASP A 57 -6.81 4.39 11.02
C ASP A 57 -5.39 4.37 10.41
N LEU A 58 -4.39 3.94 11.19
CA LEU A 58 -3.01 3.77 10.72
C LEU A 58 -2.93 2.80 9.52
N PHE A 59 -3.60 1.65 9.59
CA PHE A 59 -3.62 0.69 8.49
C PHE A 59 -4.37 1.23 7.27
N TRP A 60 -5.51 1.89 7.48
CA TRP A 60 -6.37 2.43 6.43
C TRP A 60 -5.71 3.57 5.64
N HIS A 61 -4.87 4.37 6.30
CA HIS A 61 -4.13 5.44 5.64
C HIS A 61 -2.76 4.96 5.13
N GLY A 62 -2.16 3.96 5.78
CA GLY A 62 -0.82 3.46 5.46
C GLY A 62 -0.75 2.42 4.33
N TRP A 63 -1.81 1.67 4.05
CA TRP A 63 -1.75 0.57 3.07
C TRP A 63 -1.37 0.99 1.64
N PRO A 64 -1.76 2.17 1.08
CA PRO A 64 -1.38 2.53 -0.29
C PRO A 64 0.12 2.85 -0.36
N ILE A 65 0.65 3.51 0.67
CA ILE A 65 2.07 3.84 0.81
C ILE A 65 2.87 2.55 0.94
N LEU A 66 2.43 1.63 1.80
CA LEU A 66 3.07 0.32 1.97
C LEU A 66 3.10 -0.46 0.65
N TRP A 67 2.01 -0.44 -0.13
CA TRP A 67 1.96 -1.09 -1.44
C TRP A 67 2.97 -0.51 -2.42
N ILE A 68 3.06 0.83 -2.51
CA ILE A 68 4.03 1.52 -3.36
C ILE A 68 5.46 1.11 -2.97
N VAL A 69 5.79 1.13 -1.67
CA VAL A 69 7.11 0.71 -1.17
C VAL A 69 7.40 -0.74 -1.54
N LEU A 70 6.47 -1.66 -1.31
CA LEU A 70 6.63 -3.09 -1.64
C LEU A 70 6.85 -3.30 -3.14
N ARG A 71 6.13 -2.56 -3.99
CA ARG A 71 6.29 -2.59 -5.44
C ARG A 71 7.67 -2.07 -5.86
N LEU A 72 8.15 -0.97 -5.29
CA LEU A 72 9.46 -0.39 -5.61
C LEU A 72 10.64 -1.27 -5.17
N LEU A 73 10.50 -1.96 -4.03
CA LEU A 73 11.51 -2.89 -3.52
C LEU A 73 11.53 -4.24 -4.25
N THR A 74 10.50 -4.52 -5.06
CA THR A 74 10.42 -5.72 -5.87
C THR A 74 10.86 -5.39 -7.31
N PRO A 75 11.77 -6.16 -7.93
CA PRO A 75 12.13 -5.95 -9.33
C PRO A 75 10.89 -5.98 -10.22
N GLY A 76 10.56 -4.84 -10.82
CA GLY A 76 9.42 -4.70 -11.70
C GLY A 76 9.74 -5.21 -13.09
N ALA A 77 9.19 -6.37 -13.46
CA ALA A 77 8.98 -6.65 -14.87
C ALA A 77 7.93 -5.64 -15.35
N GLU A 78 8.36 -4.65 -16.13
CA GLU A 78 7.63 -3.41 -16.47
C GLU A 78 6.22 -3.58 -17.08
N THR A 79 5.73 -4.80 -17.26
CA THR A 79 4.45 -5.11 -17.92
C THR A 79 3.81 -6.44 -17.45
N SER A 80 4.27 -7.09 -16.38
CA SER A 80 3.99 -8.54 -16.23
C SER A 80 2.71 -8.96 -15.50
N CYS A 81 1.76 -8.06 -15.22
CA CYS A 81 0.43 -8.54 -14.80
C CYS A 81 -0.29 -9.16 -16.00
N ARG A 82 0.08 -10.39 -16.34
CA ARG A 82 -0.66 -11.25 -17.24
C ARG A 82 -1.83 -11.81 -16.43
N ILE A 83 -2.99 -11.19 -16.53
CA ILE A 83 -4.25 -11.82 -16.10
C ILE A 83 -4.30 -13.16 -16.87
N PRO A 84 -4.35 -14.31 -16.19
CA PRO A 84 -4.55 -15.58 -16.87
C PRO A 84 -5.91 -15.50 -17.55
N ASN A 85 -5.95 -15.45 -18.88
CA ASN A 85 -7.19 -15.54 -19.62
C ASN A 85 -7.79 -16.93 -19.33
N GLU A 86 -8.91 -16.98 -18.63
CA GLU A 86 -9.68 -18.20 -18.38
C GLU A 86 -10.49 -18.61 -19.62
N HIS A 87 -9.79 -18.80 -20.74
CA HIS A 87 -10.34 -19.43 -21.95
C HIS A 87 -9.66 -20.76 -22.16
N GLY A 88 -10.04 -21.71 -21.30
CA GLY A 88 -9.90 -23.14 -21.51
C GLY A 88 -11.28 -23.78 -21.64
N HIS A 89 -11.99 -23.47 -22.74
CA HIS A 89 -13.06 -24.28 -23.29
C HIS A 89 -13.07 -24.11 -24.81
#